data_AF-A0A2I0UNY8-F1
#
_entry.id   AF-A0A2I0UNY8-F1
#
_cell.length_a   1.000
_cell.length_b   1.000
_cell.length_c   1.000
_cell.angle_alpha   90.00
_cell.angle_beta   90.00
_cell.angle_gamma   90.00
#
_symmetry.space_group_name_H-M   'P 1'
#
loop_
_entity.id
_entity.type
_entity.pdbx_description
1 polymer ?
#
loop_
_entity_poly.entity_id
_entity_poly.type
_entity_poly.pdbx_seq_one_letter_code
_entity_poly.pdbx_strand_id
1 'polypeptide(L)'
;MGIRGLQGFVARVCPDVCRMVDLREMAEKHRIDHPDFPPVIVVDAMCCVRYWYTPENWVCGGQWREYLAVLENFIKAFMAAGIKLVFYFDGVVEEKKRDEWIKRRLQNNKEIARIFQFIKTHRKQPGREMFVVPSALPTFTRFALKLLGQKTVCTLQEADFEVATYGLEHNCIGILGQDSDYLIYNTCPYFSIEKLRLDRLVTLMYSREDLCRALGLSLTHLPLFACLLGNDVIPESLLEGFWHKCLVTSPNKNNSYNRRANIILAVANYISKLPCSYSSLKQLKGILPLGSDETLLYRGVQSYLLPGQQSPWIPPNVTNCQMFSLQEKTAVCQEKEILQLAKEQHIRSENYTIFNILSSGQIECSNSLEDECDTEIPGQALIYRPARQHIYSVLLESGKGGAYPVVKEWFVYFGNPLQQPELIQPVQPSVPGGTPNLKTLWFAKGPDVEKQRYSTFLACFHLQDGMEELQALEAPVAAFCCLLAYLMMQVNSLSLEDLNAFVAVILCLKGKSAAQLAGLQLAQVDSRAVHLGAVFVRGLTTLLLANSTCGFPFRMDDLMPWEVFDGKLFQEKYQQSHRGCPLEELLEGNLVIMMCIDGNEDKNRAY
;
A
#
# COMPACT_ATOMS: atom_id res chain seq x y z
N MET A 1 -9.86 1.37 -10.78
CA MET A 1 -10.56 1.55 -9.49
C MET A 1 -11.69 2.57 -9.72
N GLY A 2 -12.40 3.01 -8.68
CA GLY A 2 -13.57 3.88 -8.75
C GLY A 2 -14.81 3.29 -9.42
N ILE A 3 -15.55 4.12 -10.15
CA ILE A 3 -16.84 3.74 -10.76
C ILE A 3 -16.71 2.55 -11.71
N ARG A 4 -17.32 1.43 -11.30
CA ARG A 4 -17.22 0.16 -12.01
C ARG A 4 -17.63 0.29 -13.47
N GLY A 5 -16.70 -0.04 -14.37
CA GLY A 5 -16.94 -0.10 -15.81
C GLY A 5 -16.92 1.25 -16.54
N LEU A 6 -16.77 2.39 -15.85
CA LEU A 6 -16.73 3.71 -16.50
C LEU A 6 -15.51 3.85 -17.42
N GLN A 7 -14.31 3.56 -16.93
CA GLN A 7 -13.10 3.64 -17.78
C GLN A 7 -13.18 2.72 -19.00
N GLY A 8 -13.68 1.49 -18.81
CA GLY A 8 -13.87 0.53 -19.90
C GLY A 8 -14.98 0.92 -20.88
N PHE A 9 -15.95 1.75 -20.46
CA PHE A 9 -16.93 2.36 -21.33
C PHE A 9 -16.28 3.47 -22.15
N VAL A 10 -15.58 4.39 -21.50
CA VAL A 10 -14.88 5.51 -22.13
C VAL A 10 -13.92 5.02 -23.21
N ALA A 11 -13.09 4.03 -22.90
CA ALA A 11 -12.09 3.51 -23.84
C ALA A 11 -12.68 2.78 -25.08
N ARG A 12 -13.93 2.30 -25.02
CA ARG A 12 -14.53 1.47 -26.09
C ARG A 12 -15.69 2.13 -26.82
N VAL A 13 -16.46 2.97 -26.13
CA VAL A 13 -17.72 3.53 -26.63
C VAL A 13 -17.58 5.01 -26.97
N CYS A 14 -16.72 5.74 -26.27
CA CYS A 14 -16.52 7.18 -26.46
C CYS A 14 -15.03 7.49 -26.64
N PRO A 15 -14.38 7.03 -27.73
CA PRO A 15 -12.94 7.19 -27.91
C PRO A 15 -12.50 8.66 -27.93
N ASP A 16 -13.36 9.59 -28.34
CA ASP A 16 -13.09 11.03 -28.36
C ASP A 16 -12.81 11.64 -26.97
N VAL A 17 -13.20 10.93 -25.90
CA VAL A 17 -12.89 11.29 -24.50
C VAL A 17 -11.43 11.06 -24.16
N CYS A 18 -10.78 10.17 -24.89
CA CYS A 18 -9.40 9.78 -24.69
C CYS A 18 -8.50 10.52 -25.69
N ARG A 19 -7.55 11.31 -25.18
CA ARG A 19 -6.58 12.03 -26.02
C ARG A 19 -5.17 11.61 -25.64
N MET A 20 -4.38 11.20 -26.63
CA MET A 20 -2.94 11.01 -26.41
C MET A 20 -2.30 12.38 -26.23
N VAL A 21 -1.52 12.56 -25.17
CA VAL A 21 -0.85 13.81 -24.83
C VAL A 21 0.64 13.58 -24.61
N ASP A 22 1.44 14.57 -25.00
CA ASP A 22 2.86 14.68 -24.63
C ASP A 22 2.98 15.52 -23.37
N LEU A 23 3.47 14.91 -22.29
CA LEU A 23 3.58 15.58 -21.00
C LEU A 23 4.65 16.68 -21.00
N ARG A 24 5.63 16.63 -21.92
CA ARG A 24 6.65 17.68 -22.09
C ARG A 24 6.02 18.95 -22.65
N GLU A 25 5.19 18.81 -23.67
CA GLU A 25 4.44 19.92 -24.27
C GLU A 25 3.47 20.53 -23.26
N MET A 26 2.76 19.68 -22.50
CA MET A 26 1.87 20.16 -21.44
C MET A 26 2.62 20.92 -20.34
N ALA A 27 3.80 20.45 -19.94
CA ALA A 27 4.62 21.12 -18.95
C ALA A 27 5.13 22.48 -19.45
N GLU A 28 5.55 22.57 -20.72
CA GLU A 28 5.98 23.84 -21.31
C GLU A 28 4.82 24.83 -21.40
N LYS A 29 3.67 24.39 -21.90
CA LYS A 29 2.48 25.23 -21.95
C LYS A 29 2.08 25.74 -20.56
N HIS A 30 2.14 24.88 -19.53
CA HIS A 30 1.82 25.29 -18.17
C HIS A 30 2.77 26.35 -17.62
N ARG A 31 4.08 26.26 -17.92
CA ARG A 31 5.06 27.30 -17.53
C ARG A 31 4.71 28.66 -18.14
N ILE A 32 4.16 28.68 -19.35
CA ILE A 32 3.75 29.91 -20.04
C ILE A 32 2.44 30.45 -19.44
N ASP A 33 1.43 29.58 -19.29
CA ASP A 33 0.08 29.97 -18.86
C ASP A 33 0.02 30.29 -17.35
N HIS A 34 0.91 29.70 -16.54
CA HIS A 34 0.91 29.78 -15.08
C HIS A 34 2.32 29.92 -14.50
N PRO A 35 3.02 31.06 -14.70
CA PRO A 35 4.43 31.22 -14.33
C PRO A 35 4.72 31.07 -12.83
N ASP A 36 3.73 31.33 -11.97
CA ASP A 36 3.85 31.20 -10.51
C ASP A 36 3.75 29.73 -10.03
N PHE A 37 3.31 28.82 -10.89
CA PHE A 37 3.10 27.41 -10.55
C PHE A 37 4.04 26.52 -11.38
N PRO A 38 4.97 25.79 -10.75
CA PRO A 38 5.80 24.84 -11.48
C PRO A 38 4.94 23.68 -12.01
N PRO A 39 5.28 23.04 -13.14
CA PRO A 39 4.57 21.86 -13.62
C PRO A 39 4.67 20.72 -12.61
N VAL A 40 3.55 20.41 -11.94
CA VAL A 40 3.44 19.30 -11.00
C VAL A 40 2.44 18.27 -11.50
N ILE A 41 2.81 17.00 -11.46
CA ILE A 41 1.88 15.87 -11.54
C ILE A 41 1.74 15.27 -10.15
N VAL A 42 0.51 15.23 -9.66
CA VAL A 42 0.18 14.46 -8.46
C VAL A 42 -0.10 13.02 -8.86
N VAL A 43 0.43 12.06 -8.11
CA VAL A 43 0.41 10.65 -8.44
C VAL A 43 -0.37 9.89 -7.38
N ASP A 44 -1.42 9.21 -7.81
CA ASP A 44 -2.07 8.18 -7.02
C ASP A 44 -1.16 6.93 -7.03
N ALA A 45 -0.33 6.79 -6.01
CA ALA A 45 0.72 5.79 -6.00
C ALA A 45 0.14 4.38 -5.87
N MET A 46 -0.94 4.19 -5.11
CA MET A 46 -1.57 2.87 -4.93
C MET A 46 -2.07 2.31 -6.25
N CYS A 47 -2.58 3.17 -7.13
CA CYS A 47 -2.93 2.79 -8.50
C CYS A 47 -1.73 2.46 -9.40
N CYS A 48 -0.56 3.04 -9.12
CA CYS A 48 0.62 2.95 -9.97
C CYS A 48 1.60 1.83 -9.60
N VAL A 49 1.65 1.40 -8.33
CA VAL A 49 2.61 0.41 -7.82
C VAL A 49 2.70 -0.86 -8.68
N ARG A 50 1.56 -1.38 -9.15
CA ARG A 50 1.51 -2.54 -10.05
C ARG A 50 2.27 -2.32 -11.37
N TYR A 51 2.22 -1.11 -11.92
CA TYR A 51 2.84 -0.76 -13.20
C TYR A 51 4.33 -0.46 -13.05
N TRP A 52 4.74 0.08 -11.90
CA TRP A 52 6.16 0.26 -11.60
C TRP A 52 6.89 -1.07 -11.37
N TYR A 53 6.20 -2.11 -10.89
CA TYR A 53 6.82 -3.41 -10.71
C TYR A 53 6.94 -4.16 -12.05
N THR A 54 7.93 -3.76 -12.84
CA THR A 54 8.33 -4.42 -14.09
C THR A 54 9.24 -5.65 -13.94
N PRO A 55 9.97 -5.90 -12.82
CA PRO A 55 10.79 -7.10 -12.69
C PRO A 55 10.00 -8.39 -12.95
N GLU A 56 10.56 -9.30 -13.73
CA GLU A 56 9.85 -10.48 -14.20
C GLU A 56 9.56 -11.47 -13.06
N ASN A 57 10.48 -11.65 -12.12
CA ASN A 57 10.41 -12.66 -11.06
C ASN A 57 9.71 -12.11 -9.80
N TRP A 58 8.40 -11.89 -9.88
CA TRP A 58 7.58 -11.28 -8.84
C TRP A 58 7.16 -12.24 -7.71
N VAL A 59 7.09 -13.57 -7.93
CA VAL A 59 6.68 -14.50 -6.85
C VAL A 59 7.73 -14.70 -5.78
N CYS A 60 9.00 -14.42 -6.08
CA CYS A 60 10.13 -14.85 -5.23
C CYS A 60 10.34 -13.96 -3.98
N GLY A 61 9.35 -13.16 -3.56
CA GLY A 61 9.50 -12.19 -2.47
C GLY A 61 9.99 -10.79 -2.90
N GLY A 62 10.09 -10.55 -4.21
CA GLY A 62 10.44 -9.23 -4.78
C GLY A 62 11.91 -9.10 -5.22
N GLN A 63 12.14 -8.31 -6.27
CA GLN A 63 13.46 -7.98 -6.83
C GLN A 63 13.76 -6.50 -6.51
N TRP A 64 14.27 -6.23 -5.31
CA TRP A 64 14.18 -4.91 -4.71
C TRP A 64 15.18 -3.89 -5.29
N ARG A 65 16.41 -4.31 -5.61
CA ARG A 65 17.38 -3.45 -6.31
C ARG A 65 16.97 -3.16 -7.75
N GLU A 66 16.43 -4.15 -8.45
CA GLU A 66 15.84 -3.98 -9.79
C GLU A 66 14.67 -2.98 -9.72
N TYR A 67 13.77 -3.15 -8.75
CA TYR A 67 12.62 -2.27 -8.56
C TYR A 67 13.03 -0.82 -8.24
N LEU A 68 14.05 -0.63 -7.39
CA LEU A 68 14.58 0.70 -7.08
C LEU A 68 15.13 1.40 -8.34
N ALA A 69 15.87 0.67 -9.19
CA ALA A 69 16.35 1.19 -10.46
C ALA A 69 15.21 1.57 -11.43
N VAL A 70 14.10 0.81 -11.42
CA VAL A 70 12.91 1.15 -12.21
C VAL A 70 12.27 2.45 -11.73
N LEU A 71 12.12 2.64 -10.41
CA LEU A 71 11.60 3.89 -9.85
C LEU A 71 12.51 5.07 -10.14
N GLU A 72 13.83 4.89 -10.03
CA GLU A 72 14.81 5.93 -10.35
C GLU A 72 14.69 6.37 -11.82
N ASN A 73 14.61 5.43 -12.75
CA ASN A 73 14.42 5.72 -14.18
C ASN A 73 13.08 6.43 -14.44
N PHE A 74 12.01 6.00 -13.78
CA PHE A 74 10.71 6.65 -13.84
C PHE A 74 10.80 8.12 -13.42
N ILE A 75 11.36 8.40 -12.24
CA ILE A 75 11.50 9.76 -11.71
C ILE A 75 12.38 10.62 -12.63
N LYS A 76 13.54 10.10 -13.07
CA LYS A 76 14.47 10.83 -13.94
C LYS A 76 13.81 11.29 -15.23
N ALA A 77 12.94 10.48 -15.83
CA ALA A 77 12.24 10.83 -17.06
C ALA A 77 11.33 12.06 -16.91
N PHE A 78 10.57 12.16 -15.80
CA PHE A 78 9.71 13.32 -15.52
C PHE A 78 10.54 14.55 -15.11
N MET A 79 11.54 14.37 -14.25
CA MET A 79 12.40 15.47 -13.80
C MET A 79 13.19 16.09 -14.97
N ALA A 80 13.65 15.28 -15.93
CA ALA A 80 14.30 15.78 -17.15
C ALA A 80 13.36 16.59 -18.06
N ALA A 81 12.04 16.42 -17.93
CA ALA A 81 11.03 17.24 -18.61
C ALA A 81 10.63 18.49 -17.79
N GLY A 82 11.26 18.72 -16.64
CA GLY A 82 10.91 19.80 -15.72
C GLY A 82 9.57 19.58 -15.02
N ILE A 83 9.13 18.33 -14.86
CA ILE A 83 7.89 17.96 -14.19
C ILE A 83 8.21 17.41 -12.81
N LYS A 84 7.67 18.05 -11.77
CA LYS A 84 7.77 17.56 -10.39
C LYS A 84 6.68 16.53 -10.12
N LEU A 85 7.03 15.48 -9.38
CA LEU A 85 6.09 14.45 -8.95
C LEU A 85 5.78 14.57 -7.45
N VAL A 86 4.52 14.40 -7.08
CA VAL A 86 4.09 14.31 -5.68
C VAL A 86 3.24 13.06 -5.51
N PHE A 87 3.69 12.13 -4.68
CA PHE A 87 3.09 10.80 -4.57
C PHE A 87 2.19 10.69 -3.34
N TYR A 88 0.97 10.22 -3.53
CA TYR A 88 0.01 9.98 -2.46
C TYR A 88 -0.23 8.48 -2.31
N PHE A 89 -0.24 8.01 -1.06
CA PHE A 89 -0.52 6.63 -0.70
C PHE A 89 -1.67 6.56 0.30
N ASP A 90 -2.48 5.51 0.21
CA ASP A 90 -3.50 5.20 1.23
C ASP A 90 -2.84 5.12 2.60
N GLY A 91 -3.34 5.94 3.54
CA GLY A 91 -2.91 5.93 4.93
C GLY A 91 -3.95 5.44 5.93
N VAL A 92 -5.24 5.50 5.58
CA VAL A 92 -6.33 4.99 6.43
C VAL A 92 -7.30 4.18 5.60
N VAL A 93 -7.89 3.14 6.19
CA VAL A 93 -9.03 2.43 5.59
C VAL A 93 -10.30 2.87 6.34
N GLU A 94 -11.13 3.69 5.71
CA GLU A 94 -12.36 4.17 6.33
C GLU A 94 -13.33 3.01 6.63
N GLU A 95 -14.08 3.14 7.74
CA GLU A 95 -15.03 2.13 8.21
C GLU A 95 -16.05 1.76 7.12
N LYS A 96 -16.52 2.75 6.34
CA LYS A 96 -17.47 2.56 5.24
C LYS A 96 -16.93 1.71 4.08
N LYS A 97 -15.61 1.65 3.88
CA LYS A 97 -14.96 0.87 2.80
C LYS A 97 -14.48 -0.51 3.27
N ARG A 98 -14.67 -0.85 4.56
CA ARG A 98 -14.13 -2.07 5.16
C ARG A 98 -14.65 -3.34 4.46
N ASP A 99 -15.93 -3.42 4.15
CA ASP A 99 -16.53 -4.59 3.50
C ASP A 99 -15.96 -4.84 2.09
N GLU A 100 -15.81 -3.78 1.30
CA GLU A 100 -15.21 -3.89 -0.03
C GLU A 100 -13.71 -4.23 0.06
N TRP A 101 -13.00 -3.68 1.05
CA TRP A 101 -11.63 -4.08 1.36
C TRP A 101 -11.55 -5.58 1.66
N ILE A 102 -12.39 -6.10 2.58
CA ILE A 102 -12.45 -7.53 2.95
C ILE A 102 -12.72 -8.40 1.72
N LYS A 103 -13.74 -8.07 0.94
CA LYS A 103 -14.12 -8.78 -0.28
C LYS A 103 -12.95 -8.89 -1.27
N ARG A 104 -12.20 -7.81 -1.47
CA ARG A 104 -10.99 -7.81 -2.33
C ARG A 104 -9.90 -8.72 -1.75
N ARG A 105 -9.67 -8.73 -0.43
CA ARG A 105 -8.66 -9.60 0.20
C ARG A 105 -9.05 -11.08 0.12
N LEU A 106 -10.32 -11.42 0.30
CA LEU A 106 -10.80 -12.79 0.15
C LEU A 106 -10.71 -13.27 -1.31
N GLN A 107 -10.95 -12.39 -2.28
CA GLN A 107 -10.70 -12.74 -3.69
C GLN A 107 -9.22 -12.95 -3.97
N ASN A 108 -8.34 -12.10 -3.44
CA ASN A 108 -6.90 -12.25 -3.59
C ASN A 108 -6.38 -13.57 -3.00
N ASN A 109 -6.94 -14.05 -1.88
CA ASN A 109 -6.57 -15.37 -1.32
C ASN A 109 -6.79 -16.49 -2.35
N LYS A 110 -7.91 -16.45 -3.10
CA LYS A 110 -8.18 -17.42 -4.17
C LYS A 110 -7.16 -17.32 -5.29
N GLU A 111 -6.74 -16.11 -5.66
CA GLU A 111 -5.68 -15.91 -6.65
C GLU A 111 -4.34 -16.48 -6.19
N ILE A 112 -3.97 -16.23 -4.93
CA ILE A 112 -2.74 -16.74 -4.32
C ILE A 112 -2.74 -18.28 -4.28
N ALA A 113 -3.85 -18.91 -3.88
CA ALA A 113 -3.99 -20.36 -3.92
C ALA A 113 -3.77 -20.93 -5.34
N ARG A 114 -4.30 -20.26 -6.38
CA ARG A 114 -4.04 -20.65 -7.77
C ARG A 114 -2.58 -20.49 -8.17
N ILE A 115 -1.89 -19.46 -7.70
CA ILE A 115 -0.46 -19.24 -7.95
C ILE A 115 0.37 -20.38 -7.33
N PHE A 116 0.12 -20.74 -6.07
CA PHE A 116 0.83 -21.84 -5.41
C PHE A 116 0.56 -23.18 -6.08
N GLN A 117 -0.69 -23.45 -6.48
CA GLN A 117 -1.01 -24.65 -7.25
C GLN A 117 -0.22 -24.70 -8.57
N PHE A 118 -0.12 -23.59 -9.30
CA PHE A 118 0.67 -23.51 -10.52
C PHE A 118 2.16 -23.78 -10.25
N ILE A 119 2.74 -23.14 -9.22
CA ILE A 119 4.16 -23.31 -8.87
C ILE A 119 4.45 -24.77 -8.50
N LYS A 120 3.61 -25.40 -7.68
CA LYS A 120 3.77 -26.82 -7.29
C LYS A 120 3.71 -27.76 -8.49
N THR A 121 2.80 -27.51 -9.43
CA THR A 121 2.60 -28.35 -10.62
C THR A 121 3.71 -28.14 -11.66
N HIS A 122 4.12 -26.90 -11.92
CA HIS A 122 5.00 -26.57 -13.05
C HIS A 122 6.44 -26.23 -12.65
N ARG A 123 6.71 -26.02 -11.36
CA ARG A 123 8.02 -25.61 -10.82
C ARG A 123 8.56 -24.34 -11.48
N LYS A 124 7.65 -23.45 -11.87
CA LYS A 124 7.92 -22.18 -12.57
C LYS A 124 7.00 -21.09 -12.04
N GLN A 125 7.39 -19.85 -12.24
CA GLN A 125 6.52 -18.72 -11.99
C GLN A 125 5.39 -18.64 -13.04
N PRO A 126 4.15 -18.30 -12.65
CA PRO A 126 3.08 -18.00 -13.61
C PRO A 126 3.33 -16.69 -14.39
N GLY A 127 2.58 -16.49 -15.47
CA GLY A 127 2.64 -15.30 -16.30
C GLY A 127 2.01 -14.06 -15.65
N ARG A 128 2.05 -12.92 -16.36
CA ARG A 128 1.55 -11.63 -15.86
C ARG A 128 0.03 -11.58 -15.68
N GLU A 129 -0.71 -12.50 -16.29
CA GLU A 129 -2.15 -12.68 -16.11
C GLU A 129 -2.53 -13.09 -14.69
N MET A 130 -1.63 -13.79 -13.97
CA MET A 130 -1.80 -14.16 -12.56
C MET A 130 -1.02 -13.23 -11.61
N PHE A 131 -0.53 -12.09 -12.11
CA PHE A 131 0.33 -11.20 -11.33
C PHE A 131 -0.36 -10.69 -10.07
N VAL A 132 0.31 -10.88 -8.93
CA VAL A 132 0.05 -10.15 -7.70
C VAL A 132 1.27 -9.31 -7.32
N VAL A 133 1.02 -8.19 -6.68
CA VAL A 133 2.06 -7.32 -6.16
C VAL A 133 2.82 -8.05 -5.04
N PRO A 134 4.18 -8.04 -5.04
CA PRO A 134 4.97 -8.58 -3.94
C PRO A 134 4.54 -8.04 -2.58
N SER A 135 4.69 -8.87 -1.55
CA SER A 135 4.35 -8.53 -0.16
C SER A 135 4.98 -7.19 0.24
N ALA A 136 4.19 -6.34 0.88
CA ALA A 136 4.62 -5.03 1.38
C ALA A 136 5.23 -4.06 0.34
N LEU A 137 5.12 -4.32 -0.97
CA LEU A 137 5.66 -3.42 -2.01
C LEU A 137 5.22 -1.96 -1.83
N PRO A 138 3.93 -1.62 -1.58
CA PRO A 138 3.54 -0.22 -1.40
C PRO A 138 4.27 0.46 -0.23
N THR A 139 4.48 -0.26 0.88
CA THR A 139 5.21 0.25 2.05
C THR A 139 6.64 0.61 1.68
N PHE A 140 7.38 -0.30 1.03
CA PHE A 140 8.76 -0.04 0.63
C PHE A 140 8.89 0.92 -0.54
N THR A 141 7.87 1.04 -1.39
CA THR A 141 7.82 2.05 -2.47
C THR A 141 7.85 3.46 -1.88
N ARG A 142 7.13 3.73 -0.78
CA ARG A 142 7.18 5.03 -0.10
C ARG A 142 8.61 5.41 0.28
N PHE A 143 9.33 4.48 0.92
CA PHE A 143 10.71 4.71 1.33
C PHE A 143 11.66 4.86 0.13
N ALA A 144 11.48 4.05 -0.93
CA ALA A 144 12.27 4.16 -2.14
C ALA A 144 12.11 5.54 -2.80
N LEU A 145 10.88 6.04 -2.90
CA LEU A 145 10.61 7.37 -3.44
C LEU A 145 11.23 8.48 -2.57
N LYS A 146 11.19 8.36 -1.24
CA LYS A 146 11.86 9.31 -0.34
C LYS A 146 13.37 9.29 -0.49
N LEU A 147 13.97 8.10 -0.59
CA LEU A 147 15.39 7.92 -0.86
C LEU A 147 15.80 8.61 -2.18
N LEU A 148 14.93 8.53 -3.20
CA LEU A 148 15.09 9.20 -4.49
C LEU A 148 14.67 10.69 -4.48
N GLY A 149 14.55 11.30 -3.29
CA GLY A 149 14.30 12.73 -3.11
C GLY A 149 12.87 13.19 -3.45
N GLN A 150 11.91 12.27 -3.57
CA GLN A 150 10.54 12.62 -3.94
C GLN A 150 9.66 12.89 -2.72
N LYS A 151 8.68 13.78 -2.89
CA LYS A 151 7.66 14.05 -1.88
C LYS A 151 6.62 12.92 -1.89
N THR A 152 6.50 12.23 -0.77
CA THR A 152 5.48 11.21 -0.52
C THR A 152 4.54 11.66 0.60
N VAL A 153 3.25 11.46 0.41
CA VAL A 153 2.19 11.78 1.37
C VAL A 153 1.40 10.52 1.71
N CYS A 154 1.18 10.26 2.99
CA CYS A 154 0.26 9.23 3.45
C CYS A 154 -1.05 9.91 3.85
N THR A 155 -2.17 9.46 3.29
CA THR A 155 -3.45 10.15 3.44
C THR A 155 -4.05 9.97 4.84
N LEU A 156 -4.82 10.94 5.28
CA LEU A 156 -5.63 10.91 6.50
C LEU A 156 -7.09 10.58 6.23
N GLN A 157 -7.50 10.63 4.97
CA GLN A 157 -8.80 10.21 4.45
C GLN A 157 -8.60 9.46 3.13
N GLU A 158 -9.68 9.28 2.36
CA GLU A 158 -9.59 8.65 1.03
C GLU A 158 -8.53 9.32 0.13
N ALA A 159 -7.68 8.48 -0.47
CA ALA A 159 -6.53 8.95 -1.23
C ALA A 159 -6.92 9.66 -2.52
N ASP A 160 -7.96 9.18 -3.21
CA ASP A 160 -8.50 9.81 -4.42
C ASP A 160 -8.97 11.25 -4.16
N PHE A 161 -9.63 11.48 -3.02
CA PHE A 161 -10.06 12.80 -2.59
C PHE A 161 -8.87 13.73 -2.31
N GLU A 162 -7.86 13.28 -1.56
CA GLU A 162 -6.68 14.10 -1.26
C GLU A 162 -5.84 14.38 -2.51
N VAL A 163 -5.69 13.41 -3.40
CA VAL A 163 -5.01 13.57 -4.70
C VAL A 163 -5.74 14.61 -5.55
N ALA A 164 -7.06 14.49 -5.67
CA ALA A 164 -7.87 15.43 -6.44
C ALA A 164 -7.85 16.84 -5.82
N THR A 165 -7.87 16.95 -4.48
CA THR A 165 -7.74 18.21 -3.75
C THR A 165 -6.39 18.86 -4.02
N TYR A 166 -5.29 18.11 -3.89
CA TYR A 166 -3.95 18.62 -4.14
C TYR A 166 -3.80 19.11 -5.58
N GLY A 167 -4.34 18.34 -6.54
CA GLY A 167 -4.36 18.70 -7.95
C GLY A 167 -5.03 20.05 -8.23
N LEU A 168 -6.13 20.32 -7.52
CA LEU A 168 -6.89 21.58 -7.63
C LEU A 168 -6.15 22.75 -6.96
N GLU A 169 -5.76 22.61 -5.69
CA GLU A 169 -5.19 23.69 -4.87
C GLU A 169 -3.81 24.16 -5.35
N HIS A 170 -3.05 23.27 -5.98
CA HIS A 170 -1.69 23.56 -6.45
C HIS A 170 -1.61 23.79 -7.95
N ASN A 171 -2.76 23.89 -8.64
CA ASN A 171 -2.84 24.06 -10.08
C ASN A 171 -1.98 23.04 -10.85
N CYS A 172 -2.06 21.76 -10.47
CA CYS A 172 -1.24 20.71 -11.09
C CYS A 172 -1.55 20.56 -12.59
N ILE A 173 -0.57 20.14 -13.38
CA ILE A 173 -0.79 19.84 -14.82
C ILE A 173 -1.60 18.56 -15.03
N GLY A 174 -1.69 17.70 -14.00
CA GLY A 174 -2.64 16.59 -13.96
C GLY A 174 -2.39 15.60 -12.83
N ILE A 175 -3.29 14.61 -12.75
CA ILE A 175 -3.23 13.45 -11.87
C ILE A 175 -2.82 12.23 -12.68
N LEU A 176 -1.78 11.52 -12.25
CA LEU A 176 -1.40 10.23 -12.82
C LEU A 176 -1.95 9.09 -11.96
N GLY A 177 -2.77 8.23 -12.56
CA GLY A 177 -3.39 7.11 -11.84
C GLY A 177 -4.11 6.12 -12.75
N GLN A 178 -4.91 5.24 -12.15
CA GLN A 178 -5.78 4.30 -12.88
C GLN A 178 -7.14 4.15 -12.18
N ASP A 179 -7.68 5.28 -11.74
CA ASP A 179 -8.98 5.40 -11.09
C ASP A 179 -9.93 6.27 -11.92
N SER A 180 -11.14 5.75 -12.16
CA SER A 180 -12.17 6.49 -12.91
C SER A 180 -12.88 7.57 -12.08
N ASP A 181 -12.68 7.63 -10.77
CA ASP A 181 -13.21 8.72 -9.95
C ASP A 181 -12.61 10.09 -10.31
N TYR A 182 -11.38 10.12 -10.86
CA TYR A 182 -10.76 11.35 -11.36
C TYR A 182 -11.48 11.94 -12.59
N LEU A 183 -12.33 11.18 -13.29
CA LEU A 183 -13.23 11.73 -14.32
C LEU A 183 -14.41 12.50 -13.71
N ILE A 184 -14.70 12.28 -12.44
CA ILE A 184 -15.85 12.87 -11.75
C ILE A 184 -15.43 14.13 -11.01
N TYR A 185 -14.34 14.03 -10.24
CA TYR A 185 -13.78 15.14 -9.47
C TYR A 185 -13.55 16.38 -10.34
N ASN A 186 -13.95 17.54 -9.84
CA ASN A 186 -13.69 18.80 -10.51
C ASN A 186 -12.28 19.32 -10.22
N THR A 187 -11.28 18.67 -10.81
CA THR A 187 -9.85 18.92 -10.58
C THR A 187 -9.09 19.05 -11.91
N CYS A 188 -7.77 19.02 -11.84
CA CYS A 188 -6.84 19.00 -12.96
C CYS A 188 -7.01 17.74 -13.86
N PRO A 189 -6.41 17.73 -15.07
CA PRO A 189 -6.55 16.62 -16.02
C PRO A 189 -6.14 15.25 -15.46
N TYR A 190 -6.80 14.18 -15.92
CA TYR A 190 -6.51 12.81 -15.48
C TYR A 190 -5.72 12.02 -16.55
N PHE A 191 -4.57 11.48 -16.17
CA PHE A 191 -3.65 10.69 -16.98
C PHE A 191 -3.60 9.22 -16.58
N SER A 192 -3.54 8.33 -17.56
CA SER A 192 -3.41 6.89 -17.36
C SER A 192 -1.96 6.47 -17.07
N ILE A 193 -1.70 5.77 -15.98
CA ILE A 193 -0.42 5.08 -15.80
C ILE A 193 -0.31 3.84 -16.71
N GLU A 194 -1.42 3.13 -16.95
CA GLU A 194 -1.45 1.93 -17.80
C GLU A 194 -1.00 2.22 -19.25
N LYS A 195 -1.37 3.40 -19.78
CA LYS A 195 -1.04 3.82 -21.15
C LYS A 195 0.21 4.68 -21.25
N LEU A 196 0.90 4.95 -20.12
CA LEU A 196 2.12 5.74 -20.12
C LEU A 196 3.24 5.04 -20.89
N ARG A 197 3.86 5.77 -21.81
CA ARG A 197 5.06 5.37 -22.55
C ARG A 197 6.20 6.26 -22.08
N LEU A 198 6.97 5.76 -21.12
CA LEU A 198 8.00 6.54 -20.41
C LEU A 198 9.11 7.06 -21.33
N ASP A 199 9.48 6.28 -22.35
CA ASP A 199 10.48 6.62 -23.39
C ASP A 199 10.17 7.93 -24.09
N ARG A 200 8.89 8.16 -24.39
CA ARG A 200 8.39 9.37 -25.07
C ARG A 200 7.74 10.37 -24.12
N LEU A 201 7.48 9.96 -22.88
CA LEU A 201 6.71 10.71 -21.89
C LEU A 201 5.30 11.08 -22.39
N VAL A 202 4.68 10.16 -23.14
CA VAL A 202 3.31 10.31 -23.66
C VAL A 202 2.36 9.39 -22.92
N THR A 203 1.12 9.84 -22.72
CA THR A 203 0.07 9.02 -22.10
C THR A 203 -1.31 9.38 -22.60
N LEU A 204 -2.31 8.61 -22.19
CA LEU A 204 -3.72 8.89 -22.43
C LEU A 204 -4.24 9.83 -21.34
N MET A 205 -4.75 10.98 -21.76
CA MET A 205 -5.54 11.91 -20.95
C MET A 205 -7.03 11.64 -21.16
N TYR A 206 -7.80 11.63 -20.08
CA TYR A 206 -9.25 11.53 -20.13
C TYR A 206 -9.91 12.90 -19.89
N SER A 207 -10.72 13.38 -20.83
CA SER A 207 -11.42 14.67 -20.70
C SER A 207 -12.81 14.53 -20.12
N ARG A 208 -13.08 15.31 -19.08
CA ARG A 208 -14.39 15.38 -18.41
C ARG A 208 -15.42 16.07 -19.30
N GLU A 209 -14.98 17.07 -20.04
CA GLU A 209 -15.79 17.85 -20.98
C GLU A 209 -16.21 17.00 -22.18
N ASP A 210 -15.28 16.22 -22.75
CA ASP A 210 -15.60 15.26 -23.80
C ASP A 210 -16.57 14.18 -23.29
N LEU A 211 -16.37 13.69 -22.06
CA LEU A 211 -17.28 12.72 -21.42
C LEU A 211 -18.70 13.29 -21.30
N CYS A 212 -18.83 14.52 -20.79
CA CYS A 212 -20.09 15.24 -20.69
C CYS A 212 -20.75 15.42 -22.05
N ARG A 213 -19.99 15.82 -23.08
CA ARG A 213 -20.50 15.96 -24.45
C ARG A 213 -20.99 14.63 -25.02
N ALA A 214 -20.24 13.55 -24.83
CA ALA A 214 -20.63 12.22 -25.29
C ALA A 214 -21.89 11.68 -24.57
N LEU A 215 -22.08 12.04 -23.30
CA LEU A 215 -23.21 11.60 -22.48
C LEU A 215 -24.42 12.55 -22.52
N GLY A 216 -24.29 13.74 -23.14
CA GLY A 216 -25.33 14.77 -23.10
C GLY A 216 -25.57 15.34 -21.68
N LEU A 217 -24.51 15.45 -20.88
CA LEU A 217 -24.54 15.93 -19.51
C LEU A 217 -23.76 17.24 -19.36
N SER A 218 -24.03 18.00 -18.29
CA SER A 218 -23.16 19.08 -17.83
C SER A 218 -22.13 18.56 -16.81
N LEU A 219 -21.05 19.31 -16.58
CA LEU A 219 -20.05 18.97 -15.55
C LEU A 219 -20.68 18.87 -14.15
N THR A 220 -21.68 19.70 -13.85
CA THR A 220 -22.40 19.68 -12.56
C THR A 220 -23.20 18.39 -12.35
N HIS A 221 -23.46 17.60 -13.40
CA HIS A 221 -24.16 16.31 -13.28
C HIS A 221 -23.23 15.16 -12.90
N LEU A 222 -21.92 15.28 -13.07
CA LEU A 222 -20.98 14.16 -12.91
C LEU A 222 -21.01 13.52 -11.50
N PRO A 223 -21.04 14.29 -10.39
CA PRO A 223 -21.17 13.68 -9.06
C PRO A 223 -22.45 12.87 -8.86
N LEU A 224 -23.59 13.35 -9.37
CA LEU A 224 -24.85 12.61 -9.32
C LEU A 224 -24.81 11.37 -10.24
N PHE A 225 -24.20 11.51 -11.40
CA PHE A 225 -24.02 10.42 -12.34
C PHE A 225 -23.20 9.29 -11.73
N ALA A 226 -22.10 9.60 -11.06
CA ALA A 226 -21.30 8.64 -10.29
C ALA A 226 -22.14 7.87 -9.27
N CYS A 227 -22.90 8.59 -8.44
CA CYS A 227 -23.82 8.03 -7.46
C CYS A 227 -24.83 7.04 -8.07
N LEU A 228 -25.43 7.39 -9.21
CA LEU A 228 -26.45 6.58 -9.87
C LEU A 228 -25.89 5.39 -10.68
N LEU A 229 -24.57 5.34 -10.90
CA LEU A 229 -23.87 4.17 -11.43
C LEU A 229 -23.36 3.23 -10.34
N GLY A 230 -23.41 3.66 -9.09
CA GLY A 230 -22.80 2.99 -7.96
C GLY A 230 -21.35 3.46 -7.77
N ASN A 231 -21.06 3.90 -6.55
CA ASN A 231 -19.75 4.35 -6.10
C ASN A 231 -19.47 3.81 -4.70
N ASP A 232 -18.39 4.26 -4.07
CA ASP A 232 -18.00 3.78 -2.74
C ASP A 232 -18.97 4.17 -1.61
N VAL A 233 -19.91 5.08 -1.86
CA VAL A 233 -20.96 5.45 -0.90
C VAL A 233 -22.28 4.73 -1.20
N ILE A 234 -22.61 4.56 -2.48
CA ILE A 234 -23.89 3.97 -2.93
C ILE A 234 -23.61 2.63 -3.61
N PRO A 235 -23.92 1.50 -2.95
CA PRO A 235 -23.63 0.18 -3.50
C PRO A 235 -24.52 -0.14 -4.71
N GLU A 236 -23.94 -0.88 -5.67
CA GLU A 236 -24.60 -1.32 -6.91
C GLU A 236 -25.89 -2.09 -6.67
N SER A 237 -25.96 -2.88 -5.59
CA SER A 237 -27.12 -3.70 -5.24
C SER A 237 -28.40 -2.88 -5.02
N LEU A 238 -28.28 -1.64 -4.53
CA LEU A 238 -29.43 -0.74 -4.35
C LEU A 238 -29.93 -0.14 -5.65
N LEU A 239 -29.12 -0.17 -6.72
CA LEU A 239 -29.40 0.52 -7.96
C LEU A 239 -29.94 -0.40 -9.06
N GLU A 240 -29.98 -1.73 -8.84
CA GLU A 240 -30.40 -2.69 -9.87
C GLU A 240 -31.82 -2.42 -10.41
N GLY A 241 -32.78 -2.16 -9.51
CA GLY A 241 -34.16 -1.83 -9.89
C GLY A 241 -34.26 -0.51 -10.66
N PHE A 242 -33.46 0.48 -10.26
CA PHE A 242 -33.36 1.77 -10.95
C PHE A 242 -32.75 1.61 -12.35
N TRP A 243 -31.68 0.84 -12.50
CA TRP A 243 -31.06 0.56 -13.80
C TRP A 243 -32.02 -0.16 -14.73
N HIS A 244 -32.81 -1.11 -14.23
CA HIS A 244 -33.85 -1.77 -15.02
C HIS A 244 -34.86 -0.76 -15.57
N LYS A 245 -35.36 0.15 -14.73
CA LYS A 245 -36.29 1.23 -15.14
C LYS A 245 -35.67 2.14 -16.20
N CYS A 246 -34.40 2.54 -16.03
CA CYS A 246 -33.69 3.37 -17.01
C CYS A 246 -33.52 2.64 -18.35
N LEU A 247 -33.16 1.36 -18.34
CA LEU A 247 -32.98 0.57 -19.55
C LEU A 247 -34.28 0.38 -20.34
N VAL A 248 -35.43 0.22 -19.66
CA VAL A 248 -36.75 0.09 -20.31
C VAL A 248 -37.21 1.40 -20.94
N THR A 249 -36.88 2.54 -20.33
CA THR A 249 -37.29 3.86 -20.78
C THR A 249 -36.30 4.51 -21.75
N SER A 250 -35.14 3.90 -21.99
CA SER A 250 -34.11 4.43 -22.87
C SER A 250 -34.39 4.09 -24.33
N PRO A 251 -34.40 5.08 -25.25
CA PRO A 251 -34.64 4.85 -26.67
C PRO A 251 -33.45 4.18 -27.38
N ASN A 252 -32.25 4.21 -26.80
CA ASN A 252 -30.98 3.91 -27.48
C ASN A 252 -30.28 2.65 -26.93
N LYS A 253 -31.00 1.53 -26.78
CA LYS A 253 -30.34 0.26 -26.42
C LYS A 253 -29.55 -0.26 -27.62
N ASN A 254 -28.23 -0.16 -27.57
CA ASN A 254 -27.37 -0.71 -28.61
C ASN A 254 -26.94 -2.14 -28.25
N ASN A 255 -27.40 -3.10 -29.04
CA ASN A 255 -27.10 -4.52 -28.83
C ASN A 255 -25.62 -4.87 -29.06
N SER A 256 -24.82 -3.99 -29.69
CA SER A 256 -23.38 -4.19 -29.83
C SER A 256 -22.60 -3.89 -28.55
N TYR A 257 -23.21 -3.20 -27.59
CA TYR A 257 -22.57 -2.83 -26.32
C TYR A 257 -22.91 -3.81 -25.21
N ASN A 258 -21.97 -4.03 -24.30
CA ASN A 258 -22.23 -4.84 -23.11
C ASN A 258 -23.31 -4.20 -22.22
N ARG A 259 -23.88 -5.00 -21.31
CA ARG A 259 -24.94 -4.53 -20.39
C ARG A 259 -24.55 -3.28 -19.61
N ARG A 260 -23.30 -3.21 -19.13
CA ARG A 260 -22.82 -2.08 -18.31
C ARG A 260 -22.74 -0.78 -19.10
N ALA A 261 -22.25 -0.82 -20.33
CA ALA A 261 -22.22 0.34 -21.23
C ALA A 261 -23.63 0.87 -21.52
N ASN A 262 -24.60 -0.04 -21.75
CA ASN A 262 -26.00 0.35 -21.92
C ASN A 262 -26.60 0.98 -20.65
N ILE A 263 -26.25 0.49 -19.46
CA ILE A 263 -26.65 1.11 -18.18
C ILE A 263 -26.11 2.54 -18.09
N ILE A 264 -24.82 2.74 -18.39
CA ILE A 264 -24.15 4.05 -18.34
C ILE A 264 -24.88 5.07 -19.23
N LEU A 265 -25.18 4.70 -20.48
CA LEU A 265 -25.93 5.56 -21.41
C LEU A 265 -27.36 5.82 -20.94
N ALA A 266 -28.05 4.81 -20.42
CA ALA A 266 -29.43 4.95 -19.95
C ALA A 266 -29.53 5.86 -18.72
N VAL A 267 -28.60 5.76 -17.78
CA VAL A 267 -28.52 6.63 -16.60
C VAL A 267 -28.19 8.06 -17.01
N ALA A 268 -27.24 8.27 -17.93
CA ALA A 268 -26.95 9.60 -18.45
C ALA A 268 -28.18 10.25 -19.12
N ASN A 269 -28.89 9.51 -19.97
CA ASN A 269 -30.12 9.99 -20.62
C ASN A 269 -31.26 10.26 -19.63
N TYR A 270 -31.30 9.55 -18.49
CA TYR A 270 -32.25 9.85 -17.42
C TYR A 270 -31.91 11.18 -16.75
N ILE A 271 -30.64 11.40 -16.39
CA ILE A 271 -30.17 12.61 -15.71
C ILE A 271 -30.30 13.84 -16.61
N SER A 272 -30.03 13.72 -17.92
CA SER A 272 -30.11 14.85 -18.85
C SER A 272 -31.51 15.48 -18.96
N LYS A 273 -32.55 14.74 -18.56
CA LYS A 273 -33.95 15.19 -18.53
C LYS A 273 -34.35 15.83 -17.20
N LEU A 274 -33.50 15.76 -16.17
CA LEU A 274 -33.80 16.31 -14.86
C LEU A 274 -33.35 17.78 -14.76
N PRO A 275 -34.16 18.66 -14.14
CA PRO A 275 -33.68 19.97 -13.74
C PRO A 275 -32.49 19.85 -12.78
N CYS A 276 -31.41 20.57 -13.06
CA CYS A 276 -30.21 20.56 -12.21
C CYS A 276 -30.47 21.34 -10.91
N SER A 277 -31.05 20.68 -9.91
CA SER A 277 -31.48 21.33 -8.67
C SER A 277 -31.60 20.37 -7.49
N TYR A 278 -31.48 20.92 -6.28
CA TYR A 278 -31.68 20.19 -5.03
C TYR A 278 -33.07 19.53 -4.92
N SER A 279 -34.12 20.18 -5.44
CA SER A 279 -35.48 19.61 -5.42
C SER A 279 -35.59 18.34 -6.26
N SER A 280 -34.92 18.30 -7.42
CA SER A 280 -34.82 17.09 -8.26
C SER A 280 -34.04 15.97 -7.57
N LEU A 281 -32.99 16.29 -6.81
CA LEU A 281 -32.31 15.29 -5.98
C LEU A 281 -33.25 14.72 -4.91
N LYS A 282 -34.07 15.58 -4.28
CA LYS A 282 -35.06 15.15 -3.28
C LYS A 282 -36.11 14.21 -3.87
N GLN A 283 -36.54 14.43 -5.11
CA GLN A 283 -37.47 13.54 -5.80
C GLN A 283 -36.83 12.19 -6.16
N LEU A 284 -35.58 12.20 -6.64
CA LEU A 284 -34.80 11.00 -6.95
C LEU A 284 -34.68 10.05 -5.76
N LYS A 285 -34.55 10.59 -4.55
CA LYS A 285 -34.53 9.78 -3.32
C LYS A 285 -35.77 8.93 -3.13
N GLY A 286 -36.96 9.45 -3.46
CA GLY A 286 -38.20 8.69 -3.35
C GLY A 286 -38.34 7.56 -4.37
N ILE A 287 -37.50 7.56 -5.41
CA ILE A 287 -37.49 6.55 -6.49
C ILE A 287 -36.47 5.45 -6.18
N LEU A 288 -35.36 5.79 -5.52
CA LEU A 288 -34.31 4.86 -5.17
C LEU A 288 -34.65 4.12 -3.87
N PRO A 289 -34.38 2.80 -3.77
CA PRO A 289 -34.59 2.04 -2.54
C PRO A 289 -33.47 2.33 -1.53
N LEU A 290 -33.35 3.59 -1.07
CA LEU A 290 -32.28 4.04 -0.16
C LEU A 290 -32.45 3.53 1.29
N GLY A 291 -33.49 2.74 1.56
CA GLY A 291 -33.77 2.20 2.88
C GLY A 291 -34.06 3.30 3.90
N SER A 292 -33.59 3.12 5.14
CA SER A 292 -33.73 4.06 6.25
C SER A 292 -32.72 5.22 6.21
N ASP A 293 -31.70 5.17 5.35
CA ASP A 293 -30.66 6.18 5.29
C ASP A 293 -30.98 7.23 4.21
N GLU A 294 -31.81 8.19 4.60
CA GLU A 294 -32.22 9.28 3.72
C GLU A 294 -31.06 10.20 3.29
N THR A 295 -29.86 10.07 3.89
CA THR A 295 -28.72 10.96 3.63
C THR A 295 -27.73 10.38 2.61
N LEU A 296 -27.88 9.10 2.22
CA LEU A 296 -26.89 8.38 1.43
C LEU A 296 -26.55 9.06 0.10
N LEU A 297 -27.59 9.48 -0.64
CA LEU A 297 -27.42 10.17 -1.93
C LEU A 297 -26.74 11.54 -1.78
N TYR A 298 -26.98 12.25 -0.67
CA TYR A 298 -26.30 13.51 -0.39
C TYR A 298 -24.82 13.29 -0.11
N ARG A 299 -24.50 12.32 0.75
CA ARG A 299 -23.10 11.96 1.06
C ARG A 299 -22.35 11.48 -0.18
N GLY A 300 -23.00 10.75 -1.07
CA GLY A 300 -22.39 10.30 -2.32
C GLY A 300 -22.08 11.44 -3.28
N VAL A 301 -22.96 12.44 -3.42
CA VAL A 301 -22.66 13.62 -4.25
C VAL A 301 -21.59 14.48 -3.57
N GLN A 302 -21.65 14.60 -2.24
CA GLN A 302 -20.68 15.37 -1.46
C GLN A 302 -19.28 14.77 -1.51
N SER A 303 -19.13 13.44 -1.64
CA SER A 303 -17.82 12.78 -1.68
C SER A 303 -16.94 13.23 -2.86
N TYR A 304 -17.53 13.85 -3.89
CA TYR A 304 -16.82 14.39 -5.05
C TYR A 304 -16.65 15.91 -5.05
N LEU A 305 -17.06 16.61 -3.98
CA LEU A 305 -16.91 18.06 -3.87
C LEU A 305 -15.59 18.40 -3.19
N LEU A 306 -14.66 19.01 -3.94
CA LEU A 306 -13.37 19.43 -3.39
C LEU A 306 -13.52 20.74 -2.61
N PRO A 307 -12.53 21.11 -1.76
CA PRO A 307 -12.56 22.36 -1.02
C PRO A 307 -12.87 23.58 -1.89
N GLY A 308 -13.78 24.44 -1.41
CA GLY A 308 -14.23 25.64 -2.13
C GLY A 308 -15.26 25.39 -3.24
N GLN A 309 -15.61 24.14 -3.54
CA GLN A 309 -16.59 23.82 -4.59
C GLN A 309 -18.01 23.74 -4.06
N GLN A 310 -18.98 24.07 -4.92
CA GLN A 310 -20.41 23.96 -4.64
C GLN A 310 -21.09 23.07 -5.68
N SER A 311 -22.22 22.49 -5.29
CA SER A 311 -23.04 21.66 -6.18
C SER A 311 -24.48 22.13 -6.16
N PRO A 312 -25.13 22.31 -7.32
CA PRO A 312 -26.56 22.65 -7.39
C PRO A 312 -27.46 21.54 -6.84
N TRP A 313 -26.92 20.34 -6.67
CA TRP A 313 -27.63 19.18 -6.14
C TRP A 313 -27.68 19.13 -4.61
N ILE A 314 -26.84 19.90 -3.91
CA ILE A 314 -26.73 19.90 -2.44
C ILE A 314 -26.96 21.32 -1.93
N PRO A 315 -27.65 21.52 -0.79
CA PRO A 315 -27.86 22.86 -0.24
C PRO A 315 -26.53 23.47 0.27
N PRO A 316 -26.36 24.80 0.19
CA PRO A 316 -25.09 25.49 0.53
C PRO A 316 -24.62 25.28 1.98
N ASN A 317 -25.55 25.00 2.90
CA ASN A 317 -25.24 24.85 4.33
C ASN A 317 -24.69 23.45 4.69
N VAL A 318 -24.64 22.52 3.74
CA VAL A 318 -24.15 21.14 3.94
C VAL A 318 -22.72 20.96 3.40
N THR A 319 -22.20 21.96 2.68
CA THR A 319 -20.92 21.89 1.96
C THR A 319 -19.69 21.86 2.89
N ASN A 320 -19.84 22.21 4.17
CA ASN A 320 -18.74 22.15 5.16
C ASN A 320 -18.56 20.77 5.83
N CYS A 321 -19.38 19.77 5.54
CA CYS A 321 -19.34 18.48 6.26
C CYS A 321 -18.20 17.53 5.84
N GLN A 322 -17.27 17.91 4.97
CA GLN A 322 -16.08 17.11 4.65
C GLN A 322 -14.81 17.47 5.42
N MET A 323 -14.89 18.40 6.38
CA MET A 323 -14.21 18.11 7.64
C MET A 323 -15.01 17.04 8.36
N PHE A 324 -15.09 15.83 7.78
CA PHE A 324 -15.27 14.66 8.61
C PHE A 324 -14.01 14.63 9.45
N SER A 325 -14.13 15.24 10.62
CA SER A 325 -13.35 14.89 11.77
C SER A 325 -13.15 13.38 11.70
N LEU A 326 -11.90 12.93 11.89
CA LEU A 326 -11.71 11.74 12.72
C LEU A 326 -12.81 11.82 13.76
N GLN A 327 -13.83 10.95 13.65
CA GLN A 327 -14.98 10.98 14.54
C GLN A 327 -14.44 11.35 15.92
N GLU A 328 -15.12 12.22 16.65
CA GLU A 328 -14.78 12.55 18.05
C GLU A 328 -14.89 11.32 18.98
N LYS A 329 -14.56 10.12 18.49
CA LYS A 329 -13.90 9.07 19.24
C LYS A 329 -12.65 9.66 19.88
N THR A 330 -12.67 9.74 21.20
CA THR A 330 -11.49 10.02 22.01
C THR A 330 -10.35 9.15 21.50
N ALA A 331 -9.26 9.79 21.04
CA ALA A 331 -8.07 9.08 20.61
C ALA A 331 -7.60 8.11 21.70
N VAL A 332 -7.05 6.97 21.30
CA VAL A 332 -6.56 5.98 22.27
C VAL A 332 -5.42 6.58 23.09
N CYS A 333 -4.51 7.29 22.42
CA CYS A 333 -3.48 8.09 23.06
C CYS A 333 -4.07 9.42 23.56
N GLN A 334 -3.93 9.70 24.86
CA GLN A 334 -4.37 10.95 25.48
C GLN A 334 -3.33 12.08 25.34
N GLU A 335 -2.09 11.74 24.98
CA GLU A 335 -1.00 12.70 24.91
C GLU A 335 -0.96 13.42 23.56
N LYS A 336 -1.28 14.71 23.58
CA LYS A 336 -1.40 15.52 22.36
C LYS A 336 -0.09 15.66 21.57
N GLU A 337 1.04 15.79 22.25
CA GLU A 337 2.35 15.95 21.61
C GLU A 337 2.78 14.69 20.85
N ILE A 338 2.59 13.51 21.45
CA ILE A 338 2.83 12.21 20.83
C ILE A 338 1.91 12.03 19.61
N LEU A 339 0.61 12.28 19.78
CA LEU A 339 -0.36 12.11 18.70
C LEU A 339 -0.08 13.05 17.52
N GLN A 340 0.34 14.29 17.81
CA GLN A 340 0.72 15.27 16.78
C GLN A 340 1.99 14.84 16.03
N LEU A 341 3.04 14.42 16.73
CA LEU A 341 4.26 13.91 16.09
C LEU A 341 3.97 12.68 15.23
N ALA A 342 3.18 11.73 15.73
CA ALA A 342 2.77 10.55 14.99
C ALA A 342 1.99 10.92 13.72
N LYS A 343 1.09 11.92 13.79
CA LYS A 343 0.34 12.43 12.64
C LYS A 343 1.27 13.05 11.59
N GLU A 344 2.25 13.85 12.00
CA GLU A 344 3.22 14.48 11.09
C GLU A 344 4.12 13.44 10.41
N GLN A 345 4.59 12.45 11.15
CA GLN A 345 5.34 11.31 10.62
C GLN A 345 4.50 10.49 9.64
N HIS A 346 3.20 10.30 9.95
CA HIS A 346 2.25 9.64 9.05
C HIS A 346 2.12 10.38 7.74
N ILE A 347 1.76 11.66 7.77
CA ILE A 347 1.62 12.48 6.55
C ILE A 347 2.92 12.45 5.74
N ARG A 348 4.10 12.52 6.38
CA ARG A 348 5.41 12.45 5.71
C ARG A 348 5.83 11.05 5.26
N SER A 349 4.97 10.04 5.43
CA SER A 349 5.25 8.64 5.10
C SER A 349 6.50 8.07 5.82
N GLU A 350 6.80 8.55 7.02
CA GLU A 350 7.88 8.03 7.89
C GLU A 350 7.39 6.82 8.68
N ASN A 351 6.11 6.81 9.02
CA ASN A 351 5.42 5.68 9.59
C ASN A 351 3.93 5.71 9.19
N TYR A 352 3.39 4.66 8.58
CA TYR A 352 2.00 4.67 8.10
C TYR A 352 0.97 4.02 9.05
N THR A 353 1.39 3.42 10.17
CA THR A 353 0.51 2.61 11.03
C THR A 353 0.39 3.12 12.47
N ILE A 354 1.44 3.75 13.02
CA ILE A 354 1.48 4.23 14.41
C ILE A 354 0.36 5.25 14.65
N PHE A 355 0.16 6.19 13.74
CA PHE A 355 -0.92 7.17 13.86
C PHE A 355 -2.29 6.49 13.95
N ASN A 356 -2.54 5.45 13.15
CA ASN A 356 -3.81 4.71 13.17
C ASN A 356 -4.00 3.96 14.50
N ILE A 357 -2.94 3.37 15.05
CA ILE A 357 -2.97 2.70 16.36
C ILE A 357 -3.26 3.73 17.48
N LEU A 358 -2.54 4.85 17.51
CA LEU A 358 -2.68 5.86 18.56
C LEU A 358 -4.01 6.63 18.48
N SER A 359 -4.54 6.86 17.27
CA SER A 359 -5.80 7.57 17.06
C SER A 359 -7.02 6.67 17.20
N SER A 360 -7.00 5.47 16.62
CA SER A 360 -8.19 4.62 16.46
C SER A 360 -8.07 3.24 17.11
N GLY A 361 -6.89 2.86 17.60
CA GLY A 361 -6.64 1.54 18.18
C GLY A 361 -6.76 0.42 17.15
N GLN A 362 -6.44 0.71 15.89
CA GLN A 362 -6.69 -0.18 14.78
C GLN A 362 -5.50 -0.23 13.81
N ILE A 363 -5.29 -1.41 13.23
CA ILE A 363 -4.31 -1.65 12.18
C ILE A 363 -4.82 -2.74 11.23
N GLU A 364 -4.42 -2.65 9.97
CA GLU A 364 -4.68 -3.67 8.96
C GLU A 364 -3.38 -4.12 8.27
N CYS A 365 -3.37 -5.38 7.83
CA CYS A 365 -2.34 -5.89 6.93
C CYS A 365 -2.99 -6.73 5.84
N SER A 366 -2.65 -6.41 4.59
CA SER A 366 -3.18 -7.08 3.40
C SER A 366 -2.56 -8.47 3.17
N ASN A 367 -3.04 -9.18 2.14
CA ASN A 367 -2.53 -10.49 1.73
C ASN A 367 -1.01 -10.48 1.50
N SER A 368 -0.39 -11.65 1.66
CA SER A 368 0.98 -11.93 1.20
C SER A 368 0.95 -13.19 0.33
N LEU A 369 2.03 -13.46 -0.40
CA LEU A 369 2.22 -14.74 -1.09
C LEU A 369 2.54 -15.87 -0.08
N GLU A 370 1.53 -16.30 0.64
CA GLU A 370 1.58 -17.41 1.60
C GLU A 370 0.84 -18.62 0.99
N ASP A 371 1.23 -19.85 1.35
CA ASP A 371 0.62 -21.08 0.82
C ASP A 371 -0.36 -21.67 1.84
N GLU A 372 -1.65 -21.72 1.52
CA GLU A 372 -2.67 -22.22 2.47
C GLU A 372 -2.60 -23.72 2.74
N CYS A 373 -1.95 -24.46 1.82
CA CYS A 373 -1.78 -25.90 1.93
C CYS A 373 -0.47 -26.28 2.65
N ASP A 374 0.38 -25.29 2.95
CA ASP A 374 1.61 -25.49 3.72
C ASP A 374 1.30 -25.38 5.21
N THR A 375 1.38 -26.51 5.91
CA THR A 375 1.13 -26.57 7.36
C THR A 375 2.40 -26.36 8.19
N GLU A 376 3.57 -26.27 7.56
CA GLU A 376 4.84 -26.10 8.24
C GLU A 376 5.09 -24.65 8.63
N ILE A 377 4.68 -23.70 7.77
CA ILE A 377 4.91 -22.27 7.97
C ILE A 377 3.58 -21.58 8.28
N PRO A 378 3.38 -21.06 9.51
CA PRO A 378 2.18 -20.29 9.85
C PRO A 378 2.09 -19.00 9.03
N GLY A 379 0.89 -18.46 8.86
CA GLY A 379 0.72 -17.18 8.16
C GLY A 379 1.43 -16.02 8.88
N GLN A 380 1.89 -15.02 8.13
CA GLN A 380 2.71 -13.92 8.66
C GLN A 380 2.05 -13.20 9.84
N ALA A 381 0.72 -13.08 9.81
CA ALA A 381 -0.05 -12.41 10.84
C ALA A 381 0.14 -13.10 12.19
N LEU A 382 0.18 -14.43 12.21
CA LEU A 382 0.35 -15.24 13.41
C LEU A 382 1.80 -15.22 13.88
N ILE A 383 2.75 -15.41 12.95
CA ILE A 383 4.20 -15.39 13.24
C ILE A 383 4.60 -14.10 13.97
N TYR A 384 4.16 -12.94 13.46
CA TYR A 384 4.58 -11.65 14.02
C TYR A 384 3.62 -11.10 15.09
N ARG A 385 2.56 -11.82 15.46
CA ARG A 385 1.61 -11.36 16.49
C ARG A 385 2.29 -11.10 17.84
N PRO A 386 3.16 -11.98 18.36
CA PRO A 386 3.84 -11.73 19.63
C PRO A 386 4.66 -10.43 19.60
N ALA A 387 5.41 -10.19 18.51
CA ALA A 387 6.15 -8.93 18.36
C ALA A 387 5.22 -7.71 18.35
N ARG A 388 4.09 -7.79 17.64
CA ARG A 388 3.09 -6.72 17.65
C ARG A 388 2.48 -6.49 19.03
N GLN A 389 2.23 -7.53 19.82
CA GLN A 389 1.74 -7.38 21.19
C GLN A 389 2.70 -6.58 22.08
N HIS A 390 4.02 -6.81 21.95
CA HIS A 390 5.04 -6.01 22.63
C HIS A 390 5.05 -4.58 22.13
N ILE A 391 5.04 -4.37 20.81
CA ILE A 391 5.02 -3.04 20.19
C ILE A 391 3.80 -2.24 20.67
N TYR A 392 2.60 -2.85 20.73
CA TYR A 392 1.41 -2.18 21.23
C TYR A 392 1.53 -1.78 22.70
N SER A 393 2.24 -2.55 23.52
CA SER A 393 2.45 -2.19 24.93
C SER A 393 3.38 -0.99 25.10
N VAL A 394 4.33 -0.82 24.18
CA VAL A 394 5.20 0.36 24.16
C VAL A 394 4.41 1.57 23.64
N LEU A 395 3.56 1.40 22.62
CA LEU A 395 2.75 2.47 22.05
C LEU A 395 1.61 2.95 22.94
N LEU A 396 0.92 2.02 23.59
CA LEU A 396 -0.30 2.26 24.34
C LEU A 396 0.02 2.06 25.80
N GLU A 397 0.47 3.10 26.49
CA GLU A 397 0.81 3.00 27.93
C GLU A 397 -0.35 2.42 28.76
N SER A 398 -0.03 1.74 29.86
CA SER A 398 -1.05 1.15 30.73
C SER A 398 -1.96 2.24 31.32
N GLY A 399 -3.28 2.02 31.25
CA GLY A 399 -4.25 2.95 31.83
C GLY A 399 -4.24 2.98 33.36
N LYS A 400 -5.05 3.87 33.95
CA LYS A 400 -5.29 3.92 35.41
C LYS A 400 -5.93 2.61 35.86
N GLY A 401 -5.11 1.67 36.33
CA GLY A 401 -5.51 0.29 36.66
C GLY A 401 -4.63 -0.80 36.04
N GLY A 402 -3.58 -0.43 35.30
CA GLY A 402 -2.60 -1.38 34.74
C GLY A 402 -3.07 -2.11 33.47
N ALA A 403 -4.32 -1.91 33.06
CA ALA A 403 -4.86 -2.52 31.84
C ALA A 403 -4.46 -1.71 30.59
N TYR A 404 -4.04 -2.44 29.56
CA TYR A 404 -3.68 -1.90 28.25
C TYR A 404 -4.91 -1.80 27.33
N PRO A 405 -5.05 -0.72 26.52
CA PRO A 405 -6.06 -0.66 25.48
C PRO A 405 -5.87 -1.79 24.45
N VAL A 406 -6.97 -2.47 24.12
CA VAL A 406 -6.99 -3.53 23.10
C VAL A 406 -6.82 -2.93 21.71
N VAL A 407 -6.02 -3.58 20.86
CA VAL A 407 -5.83 -3.20 19.46
C VAL A 407 -6.68 -4.10 18.56
N LYS A 408 -7.38 -3.48 17.60
CA LYS A 408 -8.20 -4.16 16.59
C LYS A 408 -7.35 -4.47 15.36
N GLU A 409 -7.06 -5.75 15.11
CA GLU A 409 -6.31 -6.20 13.94
C GLU A 409 -7.22 -6.70 12.82
N TRP A 410 -7.04 -6.14 11.63
CA TRP A 410 -7.57 -6.66 10.37
C TRP A 410 -6.44 -7.25 9.53
N PHE A 411 -5.91 -8.38 9.98
CA PHE A 411 -4.78 -9.04 9.32
C PHE A 411 -5.27 -10.20 8.46
N VAL A 412 -4.92 -10.17 7.18
CA VAL A 412 -5.21 -11.29 6.28
C VAL A 412 -4.21 -12.41 6.53
N TYR A 413 -4.71 -13.60 6.84
CA TYR A 413 -3.97 -14.86 6.88
C TYR A 413 -4.96 -16.03 6.66
N PHE A 414 -4.44 -17.23 6.40
CA PHE A 414 -5.29 -18.40 6.15
C PHE A 414 -6.12 -18.80 7.37
N GLY A 415 -7.41 -19.03 7.15
CA GLY A 415 -8.37 -19.32 8.21
C GLY A 415 -9.01 -18.08 8.85
N ASN A 416 -8.54 -16.86 8.57
CA ASN A 416 -9.22 -15.64 9.04
C ASN A 416 -10.38 -15.25 8.12
N PRO A 417 -11.65 -15.31 8.56
CA PRO A 417 -12.79 -14.93 7.73
C PRO A 417 -12.94 -13.41 7.58
N LEU A 418 -12.21 -12.61 8.37
CA LEU A 418 -12.27 -11.14 8.39
C LEU A 418 -13.71 -10.61 8.58
N GLN A 419 -14.56 -11.32 9.32
CA GLN A 419 -15.92 -10.84 9.64
C GLN A 419 -15.90 -9.74 10.71
N GLN A 420 -14.94 -9.82 11.63
CA GLN A 420 -14.71 -8.86 12.70
C GLN A 420 -13.19 -8.73 12.92
N PRO A 421 -12.70 -7.61 13.46
CA PRO A 421 -11.29 -7.49 13.80
C PRO A 421 -10.95 -8.47 14.93
N GLU A 422 -9.74 -9.01 14.91
CA GLU A 422 -9.20 -9.73 16.06
C GLU A 422 -8.80 -8.71 17.14
N LEU A 423 -9.15 -9.03 18.39
CA LEU A 423 -8.87 -8.18 19.54
C LEU A 423 -7.56 -8.64 20.18
N ILE A 424 -6.51 -7.84 20.01
CA ILE A 424 -5.17 -8.17 20.46
C ILE A 424 -4.84 -7.40 21.73
N GLN A 425 -4.56 -8.14 22.79
CA GLN A 425 -4.12 -7.59 24.06
C GLN A 425 -2.61 -7.29 24.01
N PRO A 426 -2.19 -6.05 24.32
CA PRO A 426 -0.78 -5.75 24.47
C PRO A 426 -0.13 -6.56 25.61
N VAL A 427 1.12 -6.96 25.41
CA VAL A 427 1.92 -7.73 26.36
C VAL A 427 3.19 -6.95 26.63
N GLN A 428 3.56 -6.72 27.89
CA GLN A 428 4.79 -6.01 28.20
C GLN A 428 6.02 -6.86 27.83
N PRO A 429 6.98 -6.32 27.06
CA PRO A 429 8.25 -7.00 26.83
C PRO A 429 9.12 -6.99 28.10
N SER A 430 9.98 -8.00 28.24
CA SER A 430 10.95 -8.08 29.34
C SER A 430 12.13 -7.15 29.05
N VAL A 431 12.04 -5.89 29.51
CA VAL A 431 13.09 -4.88 29.37
C VAL A 431 13.82 -4.69 30.70
N PRO A 432 15.15 -4.86 30.77
CA PRO A 432 15.93 -4.56 31.97
C PRO A 432 15.75 -3.10 32.40
N GLY A 433 15.30 -2.87 33.64
CA GLY A 433 15.02 -1.52 34.16
C GLY A 433 13.61 -0.99 33.87
N GLY A 434 12.75 -1.80 33.25
CA GLY A 434 11.38 -1.44 32.90
C GLY A 434 11.23 -0.89 31.48
N THR A 435 10.02 -0.96 30.93
CA THR A 435 9.75 -0.44 29.57
C THR A 435 9.69 1.08 29.60
N PRO A 436 10.55 1.81 28.83
CA PRO A 436 10.50 3.26 28.76
C PRO A 436 9.18 3.76 28.15
N ASN A 437 8.72 4.92 28.60
CA ASN A 437 7.55 5.58 28.00
C ASN A 437 7.88 6.23 26.65
N LEU A 438 6.86 6.53 25.86
CA LEU A 438 7.05 7.12 24.52
C LEU A 438 7.74 8.48 24.57
N LYS A 439 7.55 9.28 25.63
CA LYS A 439 8.26 10.56 25.76
C LYS A 439 9.77 10.38 25.80
N THR A 440 10.21 9.38 26.57
CA THR A 440 11.63 9.04 26.70
C THR A 440 12.16 8.56 25.35
N LEU A 441 11.46 7.62 24.72
CA LEU A 441 11.91 7.05 23.45
C LEU A 441 11.94 8.09 22.33
N TRP A 442 10.97 9.00 22.23
CA TRP A 442 10.84 9.87 21.06
C TRP A 442 11.48 11.25 21.22
N PHE A 443 11.53 11.80 22.43
CA PHE A 443 12.00 13.19 22.64
C PHE A 443 13.29 13.30 23.44
N ALA A 444 13.61 12.33 24.30
CA ALA A 444 14.86 12.37 25.06
C ALA A 444 16.08 12.13 24.16
N LYS A 445 17.23 12.61 24.63
CA LYS A 445 18.52 12.52 23.92
C LYS A 445 19.59 12.03 24.87
N GLY A 446 20.62 11.38 24.32
CA GLY A 446 21.80 10.94 25.06
C GLY A 446 22.09 9.45 24.85
N PRO A 447 23.34 9.02 25.14
CA PRO A 447 23.78 7.65 24.86
C PRO A 447 22.98 6.59 25.62
N ASP A 448 22.55 6.88 26.86
CA ASP A 448 21.71 5.96 27.64
C ASP A 448 20.33 5.79 27.01
N VAL A 449 19.77 6.84 26.41
CA VAL A 449 18.51 6.79 25.68
C VAL A 449 18.67 5.94 24.42
N GLU A 450 19.74 6.11 23.64
CA GLU A 450 19.99 5.26 22.47
C GLU A 450 20.12 3.77 22.85
N LYS A 451 20.80 3.49 23.97
CA LYS A 451 20.89 2.12 24.53
C LYS A 451 19.50 1.59 24.90
N GLN A 452 18.66 2.41 25.54
CA GLN A 452 17.28 2.05 25.87
C GLN A 452 16.41 1.82 24.63
N ARG A 453 16.54 2.64 23.58
CA ARG A 453 15.83 2.46 22.31
C ARG A 453 16.17 1.12 21.68
N TYR A 454 17.46 0.80 21.60
CA TYR A 454 17.94 -0.45 21.02
C TYR A 454 17.51 -1.67 21.87
N SER A 455 17.65 -1.59 23.19
CA SER A 455 17.22 -2.64 24.12
C SER A 455 15.70 -2.89 24.05
N THR A 456 14.90 -1.83 24.03
CA THR A 456 13.43 -1.92 23.90
C THR A 456 13.04 -2.54 22.56
N PHE A 457 13.72 -2.18 21.48
CA PHE A 457 13.51 -2.77 20.15
C PHE A 457 13.75 -4.28 20.17
N LEU A 458 14.91 -4.74 20.69
CA LEU A 458 15.21 -6.17 20.77
C LEU A 458 14.22 -6.92 21.67
N ALA A 459 13.80 -6.31 22.77
CA ALA A 459 12.83 -6.89 23.68
C ALA A 459 11.46 -7.12 23.02
N CYS A 460 11.08 -6.34 21.99
CA CYS A 460 9.87 -6.59 21.20
C CYS A 460 9.93 -7.94 20.46
N PHE A 461 11.12 -8.44 20.17
CA PHE A 461 11.37 -9.72 19.51
C PHE A 461 11.91 -10.80 20.45
N HIS A 462 11.96 -10.55 21.76
CA HIS A 462 12.59 -11.44 22.75
C HIS A 462 14.08 -11.74 22.48
N LEU A 463 14.83 -10.74 21.99
CA LEU A 463 16.25 -10.87 21.62
C LEU A 463 17.18 -10.01 22.49
N GLN A 464 16.74 -9.63 23.69
CA GLN A 464 17.52 -8.79 24.60
C GLN A 464 18.87 -9.40 24.99
N ASP A 465 18.99 -10.73 25.01
CA ASP A 465 20.21 -11.43 25.41
C ASP A 465 21.30 -11.40 24.33
N GLY A 466 20.93 -11.16 23.06
CA GLY A 466 21.86 -11.06 21.92
C GLY A 466 22.28 -9.63 21.58
N MET A 467 22.16 -8.69 22.53
CA MET A 467 22.36 -7.27 22.27
C MET A 467 23.79 -6.95 21.84
N GLU A 468 24.80 -7.52 22.50
CA GLU A 468 26.21 -7.22 22.24
C GLU A 468 26.64 -7.75 20.85
N GLU A 469 26.21 -8.96 20.51
CA GLU A 469 26.49 -9.59 19.22
C GLU A 469 25.84 -8.83 18.06
N LEU A 470 24.57 -8.43 18.22
CA LEU A 470 23.87 -7.68 17.19
C LEU A 470 24.46 -6.28 17.01
N GLN A 471 24.91 -5.63 18.09
CA GLN A 471 25.56 -4.31 18.00
C GLN A 471 26.94 -4.36 17.35
N ALA A 472 27.62 -5.51 17.39
CA ALA A 472 28.90 -5.70 16.72
C ALA A 472 28.77 -5.83 15.19
N LEU A 473 27.56 -6.08 14.68
CA LEU A 473 27.28 -6.21 13.25
C LEU A 473 26.98 -4.85 12.61
N GLU A 474 27.20 -4.76 11.30
CA GLU A 474 26.68 -3.63 10.51
C GLU A 474 25.15 -3.57 10.61
N ALA A 475 24.59 -2.36 10.73
CA ALA A 475 23.17 -2.16 11.04
C ALA A 475 22.18 -2.94 10.14
N PRO A 476 22.33 -2.99 8.80
CA PRO A 476 21.44 -3.80 7.96
C PRO A 476 21.54 -5.31 8.25
N VAL A 477 22.75 -5.79 8.56
CA VAL A 477 22.98 -7.20 8.90
C VAL A 477 22.42 -7.51 10.29
N ALA A 478 22.61 -6.60 11.26
CA ALA A 478 22.02 -6.74 12.60
C ALA A 478 20.49 -6.82 12.54
N ALA A 479 19.84 -5.96 11.76
CA ALA A 479 18.40 -5.99 11.57
C ALA A 479 17.93 -7.28 10.87
N PHE A 480 18.65 -7.74 9.84
CA PHE A 480 18.40 -9.01 9.18
C PHE A 480 18.51 -10.19 10.15
N CYS A 481 19.58 -10.25 10.94
CA CYS A 481 19.82 -11.28 11.95
C CYS A 481 18.78 -11.24 13.06
N CYS A 482 18.35 -10.06 13.51
CA CYS A 482 17.25 -9.90 14.47
C CYS A 482 15.97 -10.56 13.96
N LEU A 483 15.59 -10.29 12.70
CA LEU A 483 14.40 -10.88 12.11
C LEU A 483 14.54 -12.40 11.90
N LEU A 484 15.71 -12.85 11.44
CA LEU A 484 15.97 -14.27 11.22
C LEU A 484 15.95 -15.06 12.53
N ALA A 485 16.60 -14.55 13.58
CA ALA A 485 16.55 -15.15 14.92
C ALA A 485 15.11 -15.23 15.44
N TYR A 486 14.33 -14.16 15.28
CA TYR A 486 12.91 -14.16 15.64
C TYR A 486 12.13 -15.23 14.87
N LEU A 487 12.34 -15.35 13.56
CA LEU A 487 11.69 -16.37 12.73
C LEU A 487 12.03 -17.79 13.19
N MET A 488 13.31 -18.07 13.47
CA MET A 488 13.75 -19.36 14.01
C MET A 488 13.10 -19.70 15.36
N MET A 489 12.78 -18.70 16.18
CA MET A 489 12.07 -18.89 17.45
C MET A 489 10.56 -19.13 17.27
N GLN A 490 9.93 -18.52 16.26
CA GLN A 490 8.48 -18.59 16.06
C GLN A 490 8.03 -19.73 15.14
N VAL A 491 8.93 -20.23 14.27
CA VAL A 491 8.60 -21.23 13.26
C VAL A 491 9.45 -22.48 13.47
N ASN A 492 8.89 -23.44 14.22
CA ASN A 492 9.58 -24.68 14.62
C ASN A 492 10.02 -25.59 13.46
N SER A 493 9.47 -25.38 12.28
CA SER A 493 9.75 -26.17 11.07
C SER A 493 10.93 -25.62 10.25
N LEU A 494 11.53 -24.49 10.64
CA LEU A 494 12.69 -23.95 9.95
C LEU A 494 13.91 -24.84 10.19
N SER A 495 14.54 -25.26 9.08
CA SER A 495 15.72 -26.13 9.12
C SER A 495 17.04 -25.34 9.14
N LEU A 496 18.14 -26.05 9.33
CA LEU A 496 19.48 -25.47 9.18
C LEU A 496 19.72 -25.01 7.73
N GLU A 497 19.18 -25.73 6.75
CA GLU A 497 19.27 -25.37 5.34
C GLU A 497 18.49 -24.09 5.02
N ASP A 498 17.32 -23.87 5.65
CA ASP A 498 16.59 -22.61 5.57
C ASP A 498 17.43 -21.45 6.12
N LEU A 499 18.04 -21.64 7.30
CA LEU A 499 18.91 -20.65 7.93
C LEU A 499 20.11 -20.31 7.02
N ASN A 500 20.80 -21.34 6.53
CA ASN A 500 21.95 -21.20 5.62
C ASN A 500 21.56 -20.45 4.34
N ALA A 501 20.37 -20.71 3.78
CA ALA A 501 19.89 -20.00 2.60
C ALA A 501 19.69 -18.51 2.86
N PHE A 502 19.06 -18.13 3.98
CA PHE A 502 18.87 -16.72 4.35
C PHE A 502 20.22 -16.02 4.60
N VAL A 503 21.11 -16.66 5.37
CA VAL A 503 22.45 -16.12 5.65
C VAL A 503 23.24 -15.95 4.36
N ALA A 504 23.19 -16.91 3.44
CA ALA A 504 23.86 -16.79 2.15
C ALA A 504 23.32 -15.62 1.31
N VAL A 505 22.02 -15.31 1.38
CA VAL A 505 21.44 -14.15 0.66
C VAL A 505 22.06 -12.84 1.12
N ILE A 506 22.01 -12.53 2.42
CA ILE A 506 22.51 -11.24 2.93
C ILE A 506 24.00 -11.06 2.66
N LEU A 507 24.77 -12.16 2.72
CA LEU A 507 26.21 -12.18 2.47
C LEU A 507 26.54 -11.99 0.99
N CYS A 508 25.84 -12.68 0.08
CA CYS A 508 26.08 -12.57 -1.36
C CYS A 508 25.49 -11.30 -1.97
N LEU A 509 24.43 -10.73 -1.39
CA LEU A 509 23.74 -9.55 -1.93
C LEU A 509 24.63 -8.31 -1.94
N LYS A 510 25.49 -8.13 -0.92
CA LYS A 510 26.39 -6.96 -0.82
C LYS A 510 27.22 -6.73 -2.09
N GLY A 511 27.66 -7.81 -2.74
CA GLY A 511 28.49 -7.74 -3.96
C GLY A 511 27.72 -7.65 -5.29
N LYS A 512 26.38 -7.64 -5.30
CA LYS A 512 25.58 -7.79 -6.54
C LYS A 512 24.82 -6.53 -6.93
N SER A 513 25.09 -6.00 -8.12
CA SER A 513 24.30 -4.93 -8.74
C SER A 513 22.91 -5.40 -9.20
N ALA A 514 22.00 -4.46 -9.44
CA ALA A 514 20.67 -4.75 -10.00
C ALA A 514 20.74 -5.53 -11.33
N ALA A 515 21.72 -5.22 -12.19
CA ALA A 515 21.90 -5.92 -13.48
C ALA A 515 22.37 -7.37 -13.30
N GLN A 516 23.26 -7.63 -12.33
CA GLN A 516 23.69 -8.99 -12.00
C GLN A 516 22.53 -9.82 -11.44
N LEU A 517 21.75 -9.24 -10.54
CA LEU A 517 20.54 -9.88 -9.99
C LEU A 517 19.50 -10.14 -11.09
N ALA A 518 19.26 -9.16 -11.97
CA ALA A 518 18.40 -9.28 -13.15
C ALA A 518 18.77 -10.49 -14.02
N GLY A 519 20.08 -10.70 -14.22
CA GLY A 519 20.61 -11.78 -15.04
C GLY A 519 20.54 -13.19 -14.42
N LEU A 520 20.29 -13.33 -13.11
CA LEU A 520 20.19 -14.64 -12.44
C LEU A 520 19.11 -15.51 -13.10
N GLN A 521 19.46 -16.77 -13.38
CA GLN A 521 18.58 -17.75 -14.01
C GLN A 521 18.22 -18.84 -13.01
N LEU A 522 16.93 -18.93 -12.67
CA LEU A 522 16.42 -19.98 -11.81
C LEU A 522 16.11 -21.23 -12.64
N ALA A 523 16.67 -22.38 -12.23
CA ALA A 523 16.35 -23.66 -12.84
C ALA A 523 14.88 -24.06 -12.59
N GLN A 524 14.39 -23.75 -11.38
CA GLN A 524 13.02 -23.98 -10.94
C GLN A 524 12.63 -22.95 -9.87
N VAL A 525 11.33 -22.85 -9.59
CA VAL A 525 10.78 -22.07 -8.48
C VAL A 525 10.27 -23.03 -7.42
N ASP A 526 10.77 -22.88 -6.19
CA ASP A 526 10.32 -23.65 -5.03
C ASP A 526 9.21 -22.90 -4.29
N SER A 527 8.09 -23.59 -4.04
CA SER A 527 6.91 -23.01 -3.40
C SER A 527 7.16 -22.64 -1.94
N ARG A 528 7.91 -23.46 -1.19
CA ARG A 528 8.19 -23.19 0.22
C ARG A 528 9.11 -21.99 0.35
N ALA A 529 10.11 -21.87 -0.53
CA ALA A 529 10.95 -20.68 -0.60
C ALA A 529 10.18 -19.41 -1.04
N VAL A 530 9.15 -19.53 -1.89
CA VAL A 530 8.25 -18.39 -2.19
C VAL A 530 7.52 -17.94 -0.93
N HIS A 531 6.96 -18.88 -0.16
CA HIS A 531 6.27 -18.62 1.09
C HIS A 531 7.20 -17.96 2.13
N LEU A 532 8.38 -18.54 2.36
CA LEU A 532 9.39 -17.99 3.28
C LEU A 532 9.84 -16.58 2.90
N GLY A 533 10.11 -16.33 1.62
CA GLY A 533 10.48 -14.99 1.14
C GLY A 533 9.39 -13.96 1.43
N ALA A 534 8.11 -14.33 1.23
CA ALA A 534 6.99 -13.45 1.55
C ALA A 534 6.85 -13.17 3.05
N VAL A 535 7.03 -14.19 3.91
CA VAL A 535 7.03 -14.06 5.37
C VAL A 535 8.18 -13.18 5.84
N PHE A 536 9.38 -13.37 5.30
CA PHE A 536 10.56 -12.57 5.65
C PHE A 536 10.35 -11.09 5.31
N VAL A 537 9.88 -10.79 4.10
CA VAL A 537 9.60 -9.41 3.67
C VAL A 537 8.51 -8.75 4.53
N ARG A 538 7.50 -9.50 4.98
CA ARG A 538 6.53 -9.01 5.97
C ARG A 538 7.17 -8.74 7.33
N GLY A 539 8.14 -9.55 7.72
CA GLY A 539 8.96 -9.31 8.91
C GLY A 539 9.68 -7.98 8.89
N LEU A 540 10.23 -7.57 7.75
CA LEU A 540 10.85 -6.25 7.60
C LEU A 540 9.84 -5.11 7.89
N THR A 541 8.56 -5.26 7.54
CA THR A 541 7.54 -4.27 7.94
C THR A 541 7.26 -4.26 9.44
N THR A 542 7.38 -5.41 10.12
CA THR A 542 7.29 -5.49 11.57
C THR A 542 8.51 -4.85 12.24
N LEU A 543 9.72 -5.04 11.71
CA LEU A 543 10.92 -4.31 12.16
C LEU A 543 10.74 -2.79 12.01
N LEU A 544 10.20 -2.31 10.88
CA LEU A 544 9.94 -0.88 10.67
C LEU A 544 8.96 -0.31 11.71
N LEU A 545 7.92 -1.08 12.03
CA LEU A 545 6.95 -0.70 13.07
C LEU A 545 7.61 -0.63 14.44
N ALA A 546 8.40 -1.65 14.83
CA ALA A 546 9.16 -1.65 16.08
C ALA A 546 10.17 -0.51 16.12
N ASN A 547 10.93 -0.29 15.05
CA ASN A 547 11.95 0.75 14.95
C ASN A 547 11.34 2.14 15.20
N SER A 548 10.22 2.44 14.55
CA SER A 548 9.52 3.71 14.74
C SER A 548 8.96 3.85 16.16
N THR A 549 8.35 2.80 16.70
CA THR A 549 7.84 2.78 18.08
C THR A 549 8.95 3.03 19.09
N CYS A 550 10.12 2.43 18.89
CA CYS A 550 11.26 2.52 19.80
C CYS A 550 12.12 3.78 19.57
N GLY A 551 11.71 4.76 18.76
CA GLY A 551 12.45 6.00 18.57
C GLY A 551 13.64 5.91 17.61
N PHE A 552 13.57 5.02 16.62
CA PHE A 552 14.55 4.83 15.53
C PHE A 552 15.97 4.39 15.97
N PRO A 553 16.12 3.26 16.71
CA PRO A 553 17.45 2.68 16.97
C PRO A 553 18.22 2.27 15.71
N PHE A 554 17.53 2.01 14.60
CA PHE A 554 18.10 1.84 13.26
C PHE A 554 17.75 3.03 12.37
N ARG A 555 18.63 3.37 11.42
CA ARG A 555 18.22 4.26 10.33
C ARG A 555 17.20 3.52 9.49
N MET A 556 16.27 4.26 8.89
CA MET A 556 15.26 3.64 8.03
C MET A 556 15.90 2.93 6.83
N ASP A 557 16.96 3.49 6.25
CA ASP A 557 17.71 2.89 5.14
C ASP A 557 18.26 1.49 5.49
N ASP A 558 18.65 1.26 6.75
CA ASP A 558 19.21 -0.02 7.20
C ASP A 558 18.18 -1.17 7.16
N LEU A 559 16.89 -0.84 7.16
CA LEU A 559 15.79 -1.80 7.22
C LEU A 559 15.15 -2.07 5.85
N MET A 560 15.74 -1.51 4.78
CA MET A 560 15.15 -1.56 3.46
C MET A 560 15.45 -2.88 2.75
N PRO A 561 14.47 -3.46 2.02
CA PRO A 561 14.65 -4.77 1.41
C PRO A 561 15.72 -4.77 0.32
N TRP A 562 15.99 -3.64 -0.37
CA TRP A 562 17.08 -3.56 -1.35
C TRP A 562 18.49 -3.63 -0.73
N GLU A 563 18.61 -3.49 0.59
CA GLU A 563 19.87 -3.72 1.30
C GLU A 563 20.03 -5.17 1.77
N VAL A 564 18.92 -5.87 2.04
CA VAL A 564 18.98 -7.11 2.82
C VAL A 564 18.37 -8.34 2.16
N PHE A 565 17.59 -8.19 1.09
CA PHE A 565 16.89 -9.31 0.46
C PHE A 565 16.75 -9.16 -1.05
N ASP A 566 16.95 -10.25 -1.78
CA ASP A 566 16.59 -10.36 -3.19
C ASP A 566 15.97 -11.73 -3.45
N GLY A 567 14.79 -11.72 -4.07
CA GLY A 567 13.98 -12.93 -4.18
C GLY A 567 14.57 -14.00 -5.07
N LYS A 568 15.18 -13.63 -6.21
CA LYS A 568 15.82 -14.61 -7.09
C LYS A 568 17.05 -15.18 -6.43
N LEU A 569 17.87 -14.32 -5.82
CA LEU A 569 19.03 -14.78 -5.06
C LEU A 569 18.61 -15.76 -3.96
N PHE A 570 17.52 -15.46 -3.23
CA PHE A 570 17.00 -16.37 -2.21
C PHE A 570 16.59 -17.72 -2.78
N GLN A 571 15.86 -17.76 -3.88
CA GLN A 571 15.49 -19.03 -4.53
C GLN A 571 16.71 -19.87 -4.93
N GLU A 572 17.74 -19.24 -5.47
CA GLU A 572 18.99 -19.91 -5.84
C GLU A 572 19.72 -20.47 -4.60
N LYS A 573 19.93 -19.64 -3.56
CA LYS A 573 20.59 -20.06 -2.32
C LYS A 573 19.80 -21.11 -1.55
N TYR A 574 18.48 -21.01 -1.57
CA TYR A 574 17.59 -22.02 -1.01
C TYR A 574 17.82 -23.40 -1.64
N GLN A 575 17.84 -23.45 -2.97
CA GLN A 575 18.05 -24.70 -3.72
C GLN A 575 19.47 -25.24 -3.60
N GLN A 576 20.49 -24.38 -3.48
CA GLN A 576 21.87 -24.80 -3.21
C GLN A 576 21.99 -25.40 -1.81
N SER A 577 21.48 -24.71 -0.80
CA SER A 577 21.50 -25.14 0.60
C SER A 577 20.80 -26.50 0.78
N HIS A 578 19.58 -26.65 0.25
CA HIS A 578 18.81 -27.90 0.36
C HIS A 578 19.34 -29.07 -0.48
N ARG A 579 20.28 -28.81 -1.41
CA ARG A 579 21.02 -29.87 -2.12
C ARG A 579 22.29 -30.29 -1.38
N GLY A 580 22.64 -29.63 -0.27
CA GLY A 580 23.88 -29.87 0.46
C GLY A 580 25.11 -29.33 -0.27
N CYS A 581 24.97 -28.24 -1.03
CA CYS A 581 26.13 -27.57 -1.64
C CYS A 581 27.14 -27.15 -0.55
N PRO A 582 28.46 -27.31 -0.78
CA PRO A 582 29.48 -26.83 0.14
C PRO A 582 29.35 -25.32 0.42
N LEU A 583 29.78 -24.90 1.61
CA LEU A 583 29.69 -23.50 2.04
C LEU A 583 30.41 -22.54 1.07
N GLU A 584 31.56 -22.95 0.53
CA GLU A 584 32.31 -22.17 -0.46
C GLU A 584 31.48 -21.87 -1.72
N GLU A 585 30.74 -22.85 -2.22
CA GLU A 585 29.86 -22.69 -3.38
C GLU A 585 28.63 -21.85 -3.02
N LEU A 586 28.03 -22.10 -1.85
CA LEU A 586 26.86 -21.36 -1.37
C LEU A 586 27.17 -19.86 -1.22
N LEU A 587 28.38 -19.51 -0.77
CA LEU A 587 28.85 -18.14 -0.58
C LEU A 587 29.59 -17.56 -1.80
N GLU A 588 29.61 -18.27 -2.94
CA GLU A 588 30.22 -17.83 -4.20
C GLU A 588 31.72 -17.52 -4.09
N GLY A 589 32.45 -18.25 -3.25
CA GLY A 589 33.89 -18.04 -3.06
C GLY A 589 34.25 -16.71 -2.37
N ASN A 590 33.31 -16.04 -1.70
CA ASN A 590 33.61 -14.87 -0.87
C ASN A 590 34.41 -15.27 0.38
N LEU A 591 35.73 -15.40 0.22
CA LEU A 591 36.70 -15.79 1.25
C LEU A 591 36.67 -14.91 2.50
N VAL A 592 36.36 -13.61 2.36
CA VAL A 592 36.24 -12.66 3.49
C VAL A 592 35.13 -13.09 4.46
N ILE A 593 34.13 -13.82 3.98
CA ILE A 593 32.96 -14.25 4.74
C ILE A 593 33.18 -15.66 5.35
N MET A 594 33.88 -16.55 4.65
CA MET A 594 34.27 -17.87 5.19
C MET A 594 35.16 -17.72 6.44
N MET A 595 36.08 -16.75 6.47
CA MET A 595 36.94 -16.51 7.63
C MET A 595 36.17 -16.05 8.89
N CYS A 596 35.02 -15.40 8.73
CA CYS A 596 34.15 -15.01 9.86
C CYS A 596 33.38 -16.19 10.46
N ILE A 597 33.15 -17.25 9.68
CA ILE A 597 32.45 -18.46 10.12
C ILE A 597 33.46 -19.44 10.75
N ASP A 598 34.63 -19.63 10.14
CA ASP A 598 35.68 -20.54 10.63
C ASP A 598 36.42 -20.00 11.87
N GLY A 599 36.46 -18.68 12.08
CA GLY A 599 37.09 -18.05 13.25
C GLY A 599 36.45 -18.39 14.61
N ASN A 600 35.32 -19.10 14.62
CA ASN A 600 34.65 -19.61 15.82
C ASN A 600 34.94 -21.09 16.12
N GLU A 601 35.44 -21.89 15.17
CA GLU A 601 35.83 -23.28 15.45
C GLU A 601 37.13 -23.37 16.26
N ASP A 602 38.05 -22.41 16.08
CA ASP A 602 39.33 -22.40 16.82
C ASP A 602 39.20 -21.96 18.29
N LYS A 603 38.05 -21.41 18.71
CA LYS A 603 37.80 -21.08 20.13
C LYS A 603 37.19 -22.24 20.93
N ASN A 604 36.62 -23.26 20.28
CA ASN A 604 36.07 -24.46 20.94
C ASN A 604 37.05 -25.63 21.05
N ARG A 605 38.33 -25.43 20.69
CA ARG A 605 39.42 -26.41 20.92
C ARG A 605 40.37 -26.02 22.04
N ALA A 606 40.09 -24.94 22.77
CA ALA A 606 40.90 -24.50 23.89
C ALA A 606 40.04 -24.10 25.10
N TYR A 607 39.19 -25.02 25.58
CA TYR A 607 38.77 -25.13 26.99
C TYR A 607 38.37 -26.57 27.33
#